data_AF-A0A961C736-F1
#
_entry.id   AF-A0A961C736-F1
#
_cell.length_a   1.000
_cell.length_b   1.000
_cell.length_c   1.000
_cell.angle_alpha   90.00
_cell.angle_beta   90.00
_cell.angle_gamma   90.00
#
_symmetry.space_group_name_H-M   'P 1'
#
loop_
_entity.id
_entity.type
_entity.pdbx_description
1 polymer ?
#
loop_
_entity_poly.entity_id
_entity_poly.type
_entity_poly.pdbx_seq_one_letter_code
_entity_poly.pdbx_strand_id
1 'polypeptide(L)'
;MSEALRYDPMVYTDHNDEYVWCRIRVTFPDGETRSTTGDYLNVGDPFPVLCCGIEEAASELGLLHYLSDERLYLKVCAEVDRQLAWRPLVRLRCPEFNIRLDLVEVPR
;
A
#
# COMPACT_ATOMS: atom_id res chain seq x y z
N MET A 1 -27.81 14.22 -0.28
CA MET A 1 -26.36 14.24 0.04
C MET A 1 -25.70 13.40 -1.03
N SER A 2 -24.93 14.01 -1.92
CA SER A 2 -24.24 13.28 -3.00
C SER A 2 -23.25 12.31 -2.35
N GLU A 3 -23.56 11.03 -2.47
CA GLU A 3 -22.66 9.91 -2.22
C GLU A 3 -21.40 10.20 -3.06
N ALA A 4 -20.34 10.69 -2.41
CA ALA A 4 -19.06 10.83 -3.08
C ALA A 4 -18.75 9.43 -3.60
N LEU A 5 -18.61 9.26 -4.93
CA LEU A 5 -18.21 8.00 -5.54
C LEU A 5 -16.90 7.55 -4.89
N ARG A 6 -17.02 6.75 -3.82
CA ARG A 6 -15.90 6.02 -3.25
C ARG A 6 -15.57 4.93 -4.26
N TYR A 7 -14.29 4.65 -4.41
CA TYR A 7 -13.85 3.60 -5.32
C TYR A 7 -14.31 2.24 -4.78
N ASP A 8 -14.50 1.28 -5.68
CA ASP A 8 -14.83 -0.10 -5.35
C ASP A 8 -13.53 -0.91 -5.14
N PRO A 9 -13.22 -1.38 -3.92
CA PRO A 9 -12.04 -2.21 -3.65
C PRO A 9 -12.08 -3.58 -4.33
N MET A 10 -13.27 -4.10 -4.66
CA MET A 10 -13.42 -5.45 -5.21
C MET A 10 -12.76 -5.61 -6.57
N VAL A 11 -12.58 -4.52 -7.33
CA VAL A 11 -11.87 -4.51 -8.61
C VAL A 11 -10.40 -4.93 -8.48
N TYR A 12 -9.83 -4.77 -7.28
CA TYR A 12 -8.41 -5.02 -6.98
C TYR A 12 -8.21 -6.27 -6.11
N THR A 13 -9.30 -6.93 -5.75
CA THR A 13 -9.32 -8.05 -4.81
C THR A 13 -9.07 -9.36 -5.56
N ASP A 14 -8.28 -10.25 -4.96
CA ASP A 14 -7.97 -11.57 -5.51
C ASP A 14 -9.22 -12.47 -5.60
N HIS A 15 -9.09 -13.60 -6.30
CA HIS A 15 -10.20 -14.51 -6.56
C HIS A 15 -10.78 -15.19 -5.31
N ASN A 16 -10.05 -15.18 -4.18
CA ASN A 16 -10.52 -15.74 -2.91
C ASN A 16 -11.15 -14.69 -2.00
N ASP A 17 -11.22 -13.42 -2.42
CA ASP A 17 -11.68 -12.30 -1.59
C ASP A 17 -10.87 -12.13 -0.29
N GLU A 18 -9.58 -12.48 -0.31
CA GLU A 18 -8.69 -12.43 0.86
C GLU A 18 -7.72 -11.24 0.79
N TYR A 19 -7.14 -10.99 -0.39
CA TYR A 19 -6.07 -10.01 -0.57
C TYR A 19 -6.35 -9.01 -1.67
N VAL A 20 -5.75 -7.83 -1.55
CA VAL A 20 -5.89 -6.73 -2.49
C VAL A 20 -4.55 -6.41 -3.12
N TRP A 21 -4.54 -6.41 -4.45
CA TRP A 21 -3.33 -6.18 -5.24
C TRP A 21 -2.98 -4.70 -5.30
N CYS A 22 -1.68 -4.43 -5.13
CA CYS A 22 -1.16 -3.08 -5.26
C CYS A 22 0.23 -3.08 -5.90
N ARG A 23 0.57 -1.96 -6.52
CA ARG A 23 1.92 -1.65 -6.97
C ARG A 23 2.51 -0.59 -6.09
N ILE A 24 3.69 -0.87 -5.55
CA ILE A 24 4.43 0.05 -4.70
C ILE A 24 5.65 0.54 -5.46
N ARG A 25 5.85 1.86 -5.49
CA ARG A 25 7.01 2.51 -6.08
C ARG A 25 7.68 3.40 -5.05
N VAL A 26 8.98 3.20 -4.88
CA VAL A 26 9.87 4.05 -4.09
C VAL A 26 10.65 4.94 -5.05
N THR A 27 10.81 6.21 -4.71
CA THR A 27 11.63 7.17 -5.47
C THR A 27 12.62 7.84 -4.53
N PHE A 28 13.91 7.63 -4.78
CA PHE A 28 15.03 8.17 -4.01
C PHE A 28 15.38 9.60 -4.44
N PRO A 29 16.15 10.36 -3.65
CA PRO A 29 16.48 11.77 -3.92
C PRO A 29 17.29 11.98 -5.19
N ASP A 30 18.06 10.98 -5.61
CA ASP A 30 18.80 10.97 -6.87
C ASP A 30 17.93 10.65 -8.11
N GLY A 31 16.65 10.34 -7.88
CA GLY A 31 15.70 9.96 -8.92
C GLY A 31 15.64 8.45 -9.21
N GLU A 32 16.47 7.62 -8.56
CA GLU A 32 16.35 6.16 -8.67
C GLU A 32 14.96 5.72 -8.23
N THR A 33 14.36 4.79 -8.97
CA THR A 33 13.08 4.19 -8.59
C THR A 33 13.17 2.68 -8.47
N ARG A 34 12.55 2.15 -7.42
CA ARG A 34 12.31 0.71 -7.24
C ARG A 34 10.82 0.46 -7.16
N SER A 35 10.37 -0.69 -7.64
CA SER A 35 8.96 -1.04 -7.54
C SER A 35 8.77 -2.53 -7.39
N THR A 36 7.70 -2.88 -6.68
CA THR A 36 7.15 -4.23 -6.65
C THR A 36 5.63 -4.18 -6.84
N THR A 37 5.02 -5.32 -7.20
CA THR A 37 3.58 -5.49 -7.36
C THR A 37 3.19 -6.85 -6.81
N GLY A 38 2.21 -6.85 -5.91
CA GLY A 38 1.77 -8.06 -5.21
C GLY A 38 0.54 -7.78 -4.36
N ASP A 39 0.10 -8.82 -3.66
CA ASP A 39 -1.06 -8.91 -2.79
C ASP A 39 -0.78 -8.45 -1.36
N TYR A 40 -0.05 -7.33 -1.22
CA TYR A 40 0.43 -6.83 0.08
C TYR A 40 -0.65 -6.23 1.00
N LEU A 41 -1.92 -6.21 0.59
CA LEU A 41 -3.02 -5.65 1.36
C LEU A 41 -4.03 -6.76 1.66
N ASN A 42 -4.63 -6.72 2.84
CA ASN A 42 -5.76 -7.59 3.16
C ASN A 42 -7.06 -6.88 2.78
N VAL A 43 -8.08 -7.67 2.40
CA VAL A 43 -9.45 -7.16 2.35
C VAL A 43 -9.84 -6.70 3.76
N GLY A 44 -10.39 -5.49 3.86
CA GLY A 44 -10.89 -4.93 5.12
C GLY A 44 -12.34 -4.48 5.00
N ASP A 45 -12.97 -4.17 6.13
CA ASP A 45 -14.36 -3.71 6.20
C ASP A 45 -14.42 -2.18 6.44
N PRO A 46 -14.70 -1.33 5.44
CA PRO A 46 -14.99 -1.65 4.03
C PRO A 46 -13.81 -1.41 3.06
N PHE A 47 -12.61 -1.06 3.55
CA PHE A 47 -11.47 -0.71 2.70
C PHE A 47 -10.24 -1.58 2.99
N PRO A 48 -9.32 -1.76 2.01
CA PRO A 48 -8.14 -2.57 2.21
C PRO A 48 -7.23 -2.00 3.29
N VAL A 49 -6.53 -2.90 3.98
CA VAL A 49 -5.61 -2.58 5.08
C VAL A 49 -4.24 -3.22 4.86
N LEU A 50 -3.17 -2.56 5.30
CA LEU A 50 -1.80 -3.02 5.01
C LEU A 50 -1.37 -4.23 5.83
N CYS A 51 -1.73 -4.27 7.12
CA CYS A 51 -1.37 -5.36 8.04
C CYS A 51 0.12 -5.76 7.91
N CYS A 52 0.41 -7.07 7.84
CA CYS A 52 1.78 -7.59 7.73
C CYS A 52 2.40 -7.47 6.33
N GLY A 53 1.62 -7.14 5.29
CA GLY A 53 2.15 -7.06 3.92
C GLY A 53 3.19 -5.96 3.70
N ILE A 54 3.30 -5.01 4.65
CA ILE A 54 4.40 -4.06 4.72
C ILE A 54 5.78 -4.74 4.81
N GLU A 55 5.89 -5.87 5.51
CA GLU A 55 7.17 -6.55 5.73
C GLU A 55 7.66 -7.21 4.43
N GLU A 56 6.74 -7.86 3.72
CA GLU A 56 7.02 -8.50 2.44
C GLU A 56 7.38 -7.46 1.38
N ALA A 57 6.56 -6.42 1.22
CA ALA A 57 6.84 -5.31 0.32
C ALA A 57 8.19 -4.63 0.64
N ALA A 58 8.48 -4.39 1.93
CA ALA A 58 9.74 -3.78 2.33
C ALA A 58 10.94 -4.70 2.10
N SER A 59 10.79 -6.02 2.27
CA SER A 59 11.81 -6.99 1.92
C SER A 59 12.18 -6.92 0.44
N GLU A 60 11.18 -6.97 -0.45
CA GLU A 60 11.37 -6.91 -1.90
C GLU A 60 11.97 -5.59 -2.39
N LEU A 61 11.61 -4.47 -1.74
CA LEU A 61 12.12 -3.14 -2.07
C LEU A 61 13.51 -2.86 -1.45
N GLY A 62 14.04 -3.77 -0.62
CA GLY A 62 15.29 -3.58 0.11
C GLY A 62 15.19 -2.54 1.25
N LEU A 63 13.99 -2.35 1.79
CA LEU A 63 13.65 -1.36 2.84
C LEU A 63 13.40 -2.00 4.22
N LEU A 64 13.51 -3.32 4.37
CA LEU A 64 13.16 -4.02 5.63
C LEU A 64 13.86 -3.43 6.87
N HIS A 65 15.09 -2.91 6.72
CA HIS A 65 15.83 -2.27 7.81
C HIS A 65 15.15 -1.02 8.40
N TYR A 66 14.32 -0.31 7.62
CA TYR A 66 13.52 0.82 8.10
C TYR A 66 12.36 0.40 9.01
N LEU A 67 11.95 -0.87 8.99
CA LEU A 67 10.86 -1.40 9.83
C LEU A 67 11.32 -1.88 11.21
N SER A 68 12.60 -1.69 11.55
CA SER A 68 13.13 -2.03 12.88
C SER A 68 12.55 -1.19 14.03
N ASP A 69 11.91 -0.05 13.73
CA ASP A 69 11.17 0.77 14.69
C ASP A 69 9.66 0.44 14.63
N GLU A 70 9.17 -0.26 15.65
CA GLU A 70 7.76 -0.66 15.79
C GLU A 70 6.79 0.55 15.77
N ARG A 71 7.21 1.71 16.29
CA ARG A 71 6.35 2.91 16.27
C ARG A 71 6.22 3.47 14.87
N LEU A 72 7.30 3.45 14.10
CA LEU A 72 7.29 3.85 12.71
C LEU A 72 6.43 2.90 11.89
N TYR A 73 6.59 1.59 12.10
CA TYR A 73 5.78 0.55 11.49
C TYR A 73 4.28 0.82 11.66
N LEU A 74 3.81 0.97 12.92
CA LEU A 74 2.39 1.18 13.21
C LEU A 74 1.86 2.50 12.60
N LYS A 75 2.70 3.54 12.59
CA LYS A 75 2.35 4.83 11.99
C LYS A 75 2.19 4.73 10.47
N VAL A 76 3.03 3.94 9.79
CA VAL A 76 2.92 3.73 8.34
C VAL A 76 1.65 2.96 8.01
N CYS A 77 1.35 1.87 8.72
CA CYS A 77 0.11 1.11 8.51
C CYS A 77 -1.13 2.00 8.69
N ALA A 78 -1.21 2.74 9.80
CA ALA A 78 -2.34 3.64 10.06
C ALA A 78 -2.50 4.72 8.98
N GLU A 79 -1.40 5.26 8.43
CA GLU A 79 -1.47 6.27 7.37
C GLU A 79 -1.88 5.70 6.01
N VAL A 80 -1.44 4.47 5.70
CA VAL A 80 -1.83 3.74 4.48
C VAL A 80 -3.33 3.45 4.53
N ASP A 81 -3.81 2.82 5.60
CA ASP A 81 -5.22 2.48 5.81
C ASP A 81 -6.11 3.73 5.74
N ARG A 82 -5.67 4.83 6.37
CA ARG A 82 -6.38 6.12 6.34
C ARG A 82 -6.50 6.68 4.92
N GLN A 83 -5.45 6.58 4.10
CA GLN A 83 -5.50 7.08 2.71
C GLN A 83 -6.34 6.16 1.80
N LEU A 84 -6.23 4.84 2.00
CA LEU A 84 -7.05 3.85 1.29
C LEU A 84 -8.53 4.02 1.62
N ALA A 85 -8.92 4.47 2.80
CA ALA A 85 -10.34 4.75 3.10
C ALA A 85 -11.01 5.81 2.18
N TRP A 86 -10.24 6.54 1.36
CA TRP A 86 -10.74 7.59 0.48
C TRP A 86 -10.46 7.39 -1.00
N ARG A 87 -9.37 6.71 -1.37
CA ARG A 87 -8.94 6.58 -2.78
C ARG A 87 -8.03 5.37 -2.97
N PRO A 88 -7.92 4.81 -4.19
CA PRO A 88 -7.07 3.64 -4.49
C PRO A 88 -5.59 4.03 -4.65
N LEU A 89 -5.12 4.99 -3.84
CA LEU A 89 -3.80 5.60 -3.96
C LEU A 89 -3.29 6.11 -2.61
N VAL A 90 -2.11 5.66 -2.22
CA VAL A 90 -1.36 6.16 -1.06
C VAL A 90 -0.11 6.88 -1.51
N ARG A 91 0.22 7.97 -0.82
CA ARG A 91 1.48 8.69 -0.95
C ARG A 91 2.09 8.88 0.41
N LEU A 92 3.31 8.37 0.60
CA LEU A 92 4.12 8.60 1.79
C LEU A 92 5.37 9.39 1.40
N ARG A 93 5.82 10.24 2.32
CA ARG A 93 7.06 11.01 2.16
C ARG A 93 7.91 10.85 3.41
N CYS A 94 9.17 10.52 3.23
CA CYS A 94 10.21 10.64 4.26
C CYS A 94 11.41 11.41 3.67
N PRO A 95 12.35 11.87 4.51
CA PRO A 95 13.57 12.52 4.03
C PRO A 95 14.37 11.67 3.03
N GLU A 96 14.34 10.35 3.19
CA GLU A 96 15.16 9.40 2.45
C GLU A 96 14.56 8.98 1.11
N PHE A 97 13.23 9.06 0.94
CA PHE A 97 12.52 8.69 -0.28
C PHE A 97 11.03 9.06 -0.25
N ASN A 98 10.37 8.90 -1.39
CA ASN A 98 8.92 9.00 -1.51
C ASN A 98 8.36 7.63 -1.90
N ILE A 99 7.22 7.25 -1.32
CA ILE A 99 6.51 6.02 -1.68
C ILE A 99 5.16 6.39 -2.31
N ARG A 100 4.85 5.73 -3.41
CA ARG A 100 3.52 5.68 -4.00
C ARG A 100 3.03 4.23 -4.01
N LEU A 101 1.83 4.00 -3.51
CA LEU A 101 1.13 2.72 -3.63
C LEU A 101 -0.15 2.97 -4.43
N ASP A 102 -0.31 2.29 -5.55
CA ASP A 102 -1.51 2.28 -6.38
C ASP A 102 -2.20 0.92 -6.23
N LEU A 103 -3.52 0.88 -6.02
CA LEU A 103 -4.24 -0.39 -6.20
C LEU A 103 -4.24 -0.74 -7.70
N VAL A 104 -4.06 -2.01 -8.01
CA VAL A 104 -3.98 -2.51 -9.39
C VAL A 104 -4.87 -3.73 -9.55
N GLU A 105 -5.41 -3.92 -10.76
CA GLU A 105 -6.17 -5.13 -11.07
C GLU A 105 -5.28 -6.37 -10.90
N VAL A 106 -5.89 -7.45 -10.44
CA VAL A 106 -5.23 -8.75 -10.28
C VAL A 106 -4.72 -9.24 -11.64
N PRO A 107 -3.45 -9.63 -11.77
CA PRO A 107 -2.94 -10.28 -12.97
C PRO A 107 -3.75 -11.54 -13.29
N ARG A 108 -4.19 -11.66 -14.53
CA ARG A 108 -4.97 -12.82 -15.02
C ARG A 108 -4.08 -13.99 -15.41
#